data_AF-A0A4Q0SEW1-F1
#
_entry.id   AF-A0A4Q0SEW1-F1
#
_cell.length_a   1.000
_cell.length_b   1.000
_cell.length_c   1.000
_cell.angle_alpha   90.00
_cell.angle_beta   90.00
_cell.angle_gamma   90.00
#
_symmetry.space_group_name_H-M   'P 1'
#
loop_
_entity.id
_entity.type
_entity.pdbx_description
1 polymer ?
#
loop_
_entity_poly.entity_id
_entity_poly.type
_entity_poly.pdbx_seq_one_letter_code
_entity_poly.pdbx_strand_id
1 'polypeptide(L)' 'MTDKLAEQGWMVRHTFMEAASEPATRFFACGLDTDREAESAIRRYPGVENEDKVDAVRRLLAAEIAGLKIKAGDIKAWT' A
#
# COMPACT_ATOMS: atom_id res chain seq x y z
N MET A 1 13.66 16.82 7.32
CA MET A 1 13.29 15.40 7.10
C MET A 1 13.60 15.09 5.66
N THR A 2 14.50 14.14 5.43
CA THR A 2 15.15 13.87 4.14
C THR A 2 14.10 13.63 3.06
N ASP A 3 14.10 14.44 2.01
CA ASP A 3 13.20 14.34 0.84
C ASP A 3 13.54 13.14 -0.06
N LYS A 4 14.11 12.07 0.52
CA LYS A 4 14.60 10.91 -0.22
C LYS A 4 13.42 9.99 -0.51
N LEU A 5 13.27 9.63 -1.78
CA LEU A 5 12.35 8.58 -2.20
C LEU A 5 12.71 7.26 -1.52
N ALA A 6 11.71 6.40 -1.35
CA ALA A 6 11.93 5.07 -0.83
C ALA A 6 12.88 4.29 -1.77
N GLU A 7 13.82 3.55 -1.21
CA GLU A 7 14.72 2.70 -2.01
C GLU A 7 14.02 1.41 -2.46
N GLN A 8 13.01 1.01 -1.68
CA GLN A 8 12.13 -0.11 -1.96
C GLN A 8 10.70 0.28 -1.64
N GLY A 9 9.77 -0.46 -2.25
CA GLY A 9 8.37 -0.33 -1.93
C GLY A 9 7.57 -1.51 -2.43
N TRP A 10 6.34 -1.61 -1.94
CA TRP A 10 5.42 -2.69 -2.24
C TRP A 10 4.07 -2.15 -2.69
N MET A 11 3.52 -2.79 -3.71
CA MET A 11 2.12 -2.64 -4.08
C MET A 11 1.30 -3.59 -3.20
N VAL A 12 0.37 -3.03 -2.45
CA VAL A 12 -0.53 -3.76 -1.56
C VAL A 12 -1.95 -3.63 -2.11
N ARG A 13 -2.62 -4.76 -2.21
CA ARG A 13 -4.04 -4.83 -2.55
C ARG A 13 -4.85 -4.89 -1.27
N HIS A 14 -5.85 -4.03 -1.18
CA HIS A 14 -6.82 -4.00 -0.11
C HIS A 14 -8.21 -4.24 -0.72
N THR A 15 -8.86 -5.31 -0.26
CA THR A 15 -10.21 -5.68 -0.69
C THR A 15 -11.16 -5.45 0.48
N PHE A 16 -12.06 -4.49 0.30
CA PHE A 16 -13.10 -4.13 1.25
C PHE A 16 -14.16 -5.23 1.26
N MET A 17 -14.37 -5.85 2.42
CA MET A 17 -15.37 -6.90 2.60
C MET A 17 -16.70 -6.33 3.09
N GLU A 18 -16.71 -5.09 3.62
CA GLU A 18 -17.93 -4.34 3.94
C GLU A 18 -18.56 -3.73 2.69
N ALA A 19 -19.48 -4.46 2.08
CA ALA A 19 -20.79 -3.94 1.72
C ALA A 19 -21.61 -5.07 1.09
N ALA A 20 -22.93 -5.00 1.25
CA ALA A 20 -23.92 -5.79 0.50
C ALA A 20 -23.90 -5.51 -1.03
N SER A 21 -22.82 -4.94 -1.56
CA SER A 21 -22.55 -4.62 -2.96
C SER A 21 -21.09 -4.95 -3.24
N GLU A 22 -20.79 -5.38 -4.46
CA GLU A 22 -19.56 -6.06 -4.87
C GLU A 22 -18.27 -5.61 -4.16
N PRO A 23 -17.38 -6.56 -3.76
CA PRO A 23 -16.17 -6.26 -3.02
C PRO A 23 -15.31 -5.24 -3.77
N ALA A 24 -15.17 -4.04 -3.20
CA ALA A 24 -14.31 -3.03 -3.77
C ALA A 24 -12.85 -3.42 -3.53
N THR A 25 -12.02 -3.33 -4.57
CA THR A 25 -10.57 -3.54 -4.44
C THR A 25 -9.86 -2.23 -4.72
N ARG A 26 -8.98 -1.82 -3.79
CA ARG A 26 -8.06 -0.69 -3.96
C ARG A 26 -6.63 -1.17 -3.92
N PHE A 27 -5.78 -0.48 -4.65
CA PHE A 27 -4.35 -0.68 -4.61
C PHE A 27 -3.68 0.48 -3.90
N PHE A 28 -2.67 0.15 -3.12
CA PHE A 28 -1.83 1.11 -2.42
C PHE A 28 -0.38 0.82 -2.75
N ALA A 29 0.43 1.86 -2.74
CA ALA A 29 1.87 1.73 -2.79
C ALA A 29 2.50 2.24 -1.50
N CYS A 30 3.34 1.40 -0.92
CA CYS A 30 4.00 1.62 0.35
C CYS A 30 5.50 1.72 0.12
N GLY A 31 6.16 2.73 0.68
CA GLY A 31 7.62 2.88 0.66
C GLY A 31 8.31 2.06 1.75
N LEU A 32 8.00 0.77 1.86
CA LEU A 32 8.50 -0.15 2.89
C LEU A 32 9.34 -1.27 2.26
N ASP A 33 10.27 -1.82 3.04
CA ASP A 33 11.26 -2.80 2.55
C ASP A 33 10.64 -4.20 2.36
N THR A 34 9.81 -4.61 3.31
CA THR A 34 9.20 -5.95 3.33
C THR A 34 7.69 -5.93 3.04
N ASP A 35 7.20 -7.02 2.46
CA ASP A 35 5.78 -7.26 2.19
C ASP A 35 4.97 -7.20 3.50
N ARG A 36 5.41 -7.90 4.54
CA ARG A 36 4.75 -7.92 5.86
C ARG A 36 4.63 -6.53 6.48
N GLU A 37 5.66 -5.69 6.38
CA GLU A 37 5.57 -4.31 6.85
C GLU A 37 4.54 -3.52 6.04
N ALA A 38 4.54 -3.67 4.72
CA ALA A 38 3.59 -3.02 3.84
C ALA A 38 2.13 -3.41 4.15
N GLU A 39 1.86 -4.70 4.34
CA GLU A 39 0.54 -5.19 4.74
C GLU A 39 0.14 -4.67 6.12
N SER A 40 1.07 -4.71 7.08
CA SER A 40 0.82 -4.24 8.45
C SER A 40 0.58 -2.73 8.50
N ALA A 41 1.19 -1.97 7.59
CA ALA A 41 0.96 -0.53 7.46
C ALA A 41 -0.42 -0.24 6.87
N ILE A 42 -0.85 -0.97 5.83
CA ILE A 42 -2.20 -0.85 5.27
C ILE A 42 -3.28 -1.26 6.28
N ARG A 43 -3.06 -2.32 7.07
CA ARG A 43 -4.01 -2.70 8.14
C ARG A 43 -4.21 -1.63 9.23
N ARG A 44 -3.24 -0.72 9.38
CA ARG A 44 -3.35 0.43 10.30
C ARG A 44 -3.86 1.70 9.61
N TYR A 45 -4.07 1.65 8.30
CA TYR A 45 -4.54 2.78 7.53
C TYR A 45 -6.00 3.08 7.88
N PRO A 46 -6.40 4.35 8.03
CA PRO A 46 -7.76 4.71 8.41
C PRO A 46 -8.79 4.19 7.40
N GLY A 47 -9.84 3.53 7.91
CA GLY A 47 -10.91 2.94 7.10
C GLY A 47 -10.60 1.52 6.58
N VAL A 48 -9.56 0.87 7.10
CA VAL A 48 -9.33 -0.58 6.91
C VAL A 48 -9.85 -1.33 8.12
N GLU A 49 -10.68 -2.32 7.88
CA GLU A 49 -11.29 -3.14 8.94
C GLU A 49 -10.60 -4.48 9.07
N ASN A 50 -10.73 -5.13 10.24
CA ASN A 50 -10.05 -6.41 10.48
C ASN A 50 -10.55 -7.53 9.55
N GLU A 51 -11.78 -7.40 9.03
CA GLU A 51 -12.39 -8.35 8.10
C GLU A 51 -11.91 -8.16 6.66
N ASP A 52 -11.31 -7.01 6.35
CA ASP A 52 -10.79 -6.73 5.02
C ASP A 52 -9.57 -7.58 4.70
N LYS A 53 -9.44 -7.92 3.42
CA LYS A 53 -8.26 -8.62 2.93
C LYS A 53 -7.19 -7.61 2.52
N VAL A 54 -6.00 -7.76 3.08
CA VAL A 54 -4.81 -6.99 2.73
C VAL A 54 -3.74 -7.98 2.30
N ASP A 55 -3.20 -7.77 1.11
CA ASP A 55 -2.28 -8.71 0.45
C ASP A 55 -1.19 -7.93 -0.31
N ALA A 56 0.08 -8.13 0.04
CA ALA A 56 1.20 -7.57 -0.71
C ALA A 56 1.37 -8.32 -2.04
N VAL A 57 1.11 -7.62 -3.15
CA VAL A 57 1.02 -8.25 -4.48
C VAL A 57 2.40 -8.38 -5.11
N ARG A 58 3.19 -7.30 -5.10
CA ARG A 58 4.51 -7.25 -5.72
C ARG A 58 5.35 -6.08 -5.21
N ARG A 59 6.66 -6.14 -5.46
CA ARG A 59 7.54 -4.99 -5.33
C ARG A 59 7.26 -3.92 -6.39
N LEU A 60 7.43 -2.67 -5.99
CA LEU A 60 7.39 -1.50 -6.86
C LEU A 60 8.70 -1.37 -7.63
N LEU A 61 8.59 -0.95 -8.88
CA LEU A 61 9.74 -0.57 -9.68
C LEU A 61 10.23 0.81 -9.23
N ALA A 62 11.53 1.08 -9.36
CA ALA A 62 12.09 2.40 -9.05
C ALA A 62 11.40 3.55 -9.81
N ALA A 63 10.98 3.30 -11.06
CA ALA A 63 10.22 4.26 -11.86
C ALA A 63 8.84 4.57 -11.26
N GLU A 64 8.18 3.58 -10.67
CA GLU A 64 6.87 3.75 -10.02
C GLU A 64 7.00 4.54 -8.71
N ILE A 65 8.01 4.22 -7.91
CA ILE A 65 8.34 4.97 -6.67
C ILE A 65 8.64 6.43 -7.01
N ALA A 66 9.43 6.67 -8.06
CA ALA A 66 9.76 8.02 -8.50
C ALA A 66 8.55 8.76 -9.08
N GLY A 67 7.74 8.10 -9.91
CA GLY A 67 6.54 8.67 -10.51
C GLY A 67 5.49 9.07 -9.47
N LEU A 68 5.29 8.24 -8.46
CA LEU A 68 4.36 8.47 -7.35
C LEU A 68 4.98 9.29 -6.20
N LYS A 69 6.27 9.63 -6.29
CA LYS A 69 7.04 10.32 -5.27
C LYS A 69 6.86 9.71 -3.87
N ILE A 70 7.02 8.39 -3.79
CA ILE A 70 6.81 7.64 -2.54
C ILE A 70 8.06 7.77 -1.67
N LYS A 71 7.87 8.21 -0.43
CA LYS A 71 8.95 8.33 0.57
C LYS A 71 9.01 7.08 1.43
N ALA A 72 10.13 6.88 2.11
CA ALA A 72 10.28 5.76 3.05
C ALA A 72 9.21 5.84 4.15
N GLY A 73 8.45 4.76 4.35
CA GLY A 73 7.33 4.67 5.27
C GLY A 73 6.03 5.36 4.82
N ASP A 74 6.01 5.94 3.64
CA ASP A 74 4.82 6.61 3.09
C ASP A 74 3.87 5.59 2.45
N ILE A 75 2.57 5.92 2.46
CA ILE A 75 1.50 5.10 1.87
C ILE A 75 0.69 5.99 0.93
N LYS A 76 0.56 5.57 -0.32
CA LYS A 76 -0.23 6.29 -1.33
C LYS A 76 -1.24 5.38 -1.99
N ALA A 77 -2.44 5.92 -2.24
CA ALA A 77 -3.42 5.26 -3.08
C ALA A 77 -2.89 5.19 -4.52
N TRP A 78 -3.05 4.02 -5.13
CA TRP A 78 -2.75 3.77 -6.53
C TRP A 78 -4.06 3.82 -7.31
N THR A 79 -4.34 4.96 -7.94
CA THR A 79 -5.57 5.22 -8.69
C THR A 79 -5.40 4.89 -10.15
#